data_AF-A0A4Y4XHH8-F1
#
_entry.id   AF-A0A4Y4XHH8-F1
#
_cell.length_a   1.000
_cell.length_b   1.000
_cell.length_c   1.000
_cell.angle_alpha   90.00
_cell.angle_beta   90.00
_cell.angle_gamma   90.00
#
_symmetry.space_group_name_H-M   'P 1'
#
loop_
_entity.id
_entity.type
_entity.pdbx_description
1 polymer ?
#
loop_
_entity_poly.entity_id
_entity_poly.type
_entity_poly.pdbx_seq_one_letter_code
_entity_poly.pdbx_strand_id
1 'polypeptide(L)'
;YLNNLVLASYNRCKQEKTFAESTIKNELTLGEFVAEISDNFNNFMCDEVARISDLVASYLPREYLPPFIDGNMMGVAFQILGIDDFGRKLNEIVQDIGTKYIILSKNKTYLTSLERAKLITQLKLNLE
;
A
#
# COMPACT_ATOMS: atom_id res chain seq x y z
N TYR A 1 13.02 -7.34 -7.59
CA TYR A 1 11.78 -7.09 -8.33
C TYR A 1 10.85 -6.15 -7.56
N LEU A 2 10.27 -6.58 -6.42
CA LEU A 2 9.29 -5.79 -5.66
C LEU A 2 9.78 -4.38 -5.29
N ASN A 3 11.00 -4.21 -4.78
CA ASN A 3 11.56 -2.88 -4.49
C ASN A 3 11.55 -1.92 -5.69
N ASN A 4 11.84 -2.44 -6.90
CA ASN A 4 11.84 -1.62 -8.10
C ASN A 4 10.41 -1.24 -8.50
N LEU A 5 9.46 -2.17 -8.34
CA LEU A 5 8.05 -1.92 -8.60
C LEU A 5 7.49 -0.89 -7.61
N VAL A 6 7.79 -1.03 -6.32
CA VAL A 6 7.40 -0.06 -5.27
C VAL A 6 7.94 1.33 -5.60
N LEU A 7 9.22 1.42 -5.97
CA LEU A 7 9.85 2.70 -6.31
C LEU A 7 9.22 3.32 -7.57
N ALA A 8 8.97 2.52 -8.62
CA ALA A 8 8.35 2.99 -9.85
C ALA A 8 6.92 3.49 -9.61
N SER A 9 6.09 2.71 -8.91
CA SER A 9 4.73 3.08 -8.54
C SER A 9 4.70 4.34 -7.67
N TYR A 10 5.61 4.43 -6.69
CA TYR A 10 5.72 5.62 -5.85
C TYR A 10 6.09 6.87 -6.65
N ASN A 11 7.08 6.77 -7.53
CA ASN A 11 7.50 7.89 -8.37
C ASN A 11 6.35 8.38 -9.26
N ARG A 12 5.56 7.45 -9.81
CA ARG A 12 4.39 7.77 -10.62
C ARG A 12 3.32 8.51 -9.80
N CYS A 13 2.91 7.94 -8.68
CA CYS A 13 1.89 8.53 -7.79
C CYS A 13 2.34 9.89 -7.25
N LYS A 14 3.64 10.06 -6.94
CA LYS A 14 4.19 11.35 -6.50
C LYS A 14 4.12 12.41 -7.59
N GLN A 15 4.38 12.04 -8.84
CA GLN A 15 4.26 12.95 -9.97
C GLN A 15 2.80 13.37 -10.19
N GLU A 16 1.87 12.41 -10.16
CA GLU A 16 0.44 12.66 -10.29
C GLU A 16 -0.08 13.57 -9.18
N LYS A 17 0.29 13.28 -7.92
CA LYS A 17 -0.02 14.13 -6.76
C LYS A 17 0.50 15.56 -6.98
N THR A 18 1.75 15.71 -7.38
CA THR A 18 2.36 17.05 -7.58
C THR A 18 1.63 17.84 -8.67
N PHE A 19 1.22 17.16 -9.74
CA PHE A 19 0.44 17.76 -10.83
C PHE A 19 -0.98 18.13 -10.39
N ALA A 20 -1.64 17.28 -9.60
CA ALA A 20 -2.95 17.56 -9.04
C ALA A 20 -2.90 18.78 -8.11
N GLU A 21 -1.90 18.85 -7.22
CA GLU A 21 -1.69 19.99 -6.31
C GLU A 21 -1.44 21.32 -7.04
N SER A 22 -0.84 21.30 -8.24
CA SER A 22 -0.60 22.52 -9.02
C SER A 22 -1.78 22.94 -9.91
N THR A 23 -2.69 22.01 -10.20
CA THR A 23 -3.76 22.22 -11.20
C THR A 23 -5.14 22.35 -10.55
N ILE A 24 -5.44 21.55 -9.53
CA ILE A 24 -6.77 21.49 -8.90
C ILE A 24 -6.83 22.54 -7.78
N LYS A 25 -7.62 23.59 -8.01
CA LYS A 25 -7.79 24.69 -7.02
C LYS A 25 -8.78 24.35 -5.90
N ASN A 26 -9.73 23.45 -6.15
CA ASN A 26 -10.70 23.02 -5.14
C ASN A 26 -10.03 22.00 -4.21
N GLU A 27 -9.82 22.38 -2.95
CA GLU A 27 -9.16 21.56 -1.94
C GLU A 27 -9.88 20.23 -1.66
N LEU A 28 -11.22 20.20 -1.78
CA LEU A 28 -12.00 18.98 -1.54
C LEU A 28 -11.79 17.98 -2.68
N THR A 29 -11.89 18.44 -3.91
CA THR A 29 -11.62 17.63 -5.12
C THR A 29 -10.16 17.18 -5.15
N LEU A 30 -9.22 18.05 -4.77
CA LEU A 30 -7.81 17.66 -4.62
C LEU A 30 -7.64 16.55 -3.57
N GLY A 31 -8.34 16.66 -2.44
CA GLY A 31 -8.31 15.64 -1.39
C GLY A 31 -8.83 14.28 -1.85
N GLU A 32 -9.86 14.24 -2.71
CA GLU A 32 -10.37 13.00 -3.32
C GLU A 32 -9.34 12.37 -4.26
N PHE A 33 -8.74 13.16 -5.14
CA PHE A 33 -7.69 12.69 -6.05
C PHE A 33 -6.45 12.17 -5.29
N VAL A 34 -6.00 12.89 -4.27
CA VAL A 34 -4.83 12.47 -3.48
C VAL A 34 -5.10 11.18 -2.72
N ALA A 35 -6.32 11.01 -2.16
CA ALA A 35 -6.72 9.78 -1.49
C ALA A 35 -6.73 8.59 -2.46
N GLU A 36 -7.36 8.76 -3.64
CA GLU A 36 -7.42 7.72 -4.65
C GLU A 36 -6.03 7.31 -5.16
N ILE A 37 -5.13 8.27 -5.42
CA ILE A 37 -3.75 8.00 -5.81
C ILE A 37 -3.02 7.17 -4.75
N SER A 38 -3.15 7.54 -3.47
CA SER A 38 -2.49 6.83 -2.39
C SER A 38 -3.09 5.44 -2.13
N ASP A 39 -4.41 5.30 -2.20
CA ASP A 39 -5.11 4.04 -1.97
C ASP A 39 -4.79 3.03 -3.07
N ASN A 40 -4.78 3.48 -4.33
CA ASN A 40 -4.40 2.66 -5.47
C ASN A 40 -2.93 2.22 -5.38
N PHE A 41 -2.02 3.09 -4.95
CA PHE A 41 -0.62 2.71 -4.68
C PHE A 41 -0.54 1.60 -3.63
N ASN A 42 -1.22 1.79 -2.49
CA ASN A 42 -1.16 0.84 -1.37
C ASN A 42 -1.73 -0.53 -1.78
N ASN A 43 -2.92 -0.55 -2.38
CA ASN A 43 -3.59 -1.80 -2.75
C ASN A 43 -2.80 -2.55 -3.82
N PHE A 44 -2.41 -1.87 -4.91
CA PHE A 44 -1.65 -2.49 -5.98
C PHE A 44 -0.32 -3.09 -5.49
N MET A 45 0.41 -2.36 -4.63
CA MET A 45 1.69 -2.84 -4.14
C MET A 45 1.55 -3.98 -3.13
N CYS A 46 0.57 -3.92 -2.23
CA CYS A 46 0.30 -4.99 -1.27
C CYS A 46 -0.16 -6.28 -1.98
N ASP A 47 -0.99 -6.17 -3.03
CA ASP A 47 -1.43 -7.31 -3.83
C ASP A 47 -0.25 -7.99 -4.54
N GLU A 48 0.68 -7.21 -5.11
CA GLU A 48 1.88 -7.76 -5.75
C GLU A 48 2.85 -8.40 -4.75
N VAL A 49 2.96 -7.84 -3.53
CA VAL A 49 3.73 -8.47 -2.45
C VAL A 49 3.09 -9.80 -2.05
N ALA A 50 1.77 -9.85 -1.88
CA ALA A 50 1.04 -11.07 -1.56
C ALA A 50 1.23 -12.13 -2.66
N ARG A 51 1.09 -11.75 -3.93
CA ARG A 51 1.29 -12.63 -5.08
C ARG A 51 2.68 -13.28 -5.10
N ILE A 52 3.73 -12.51 -4.79
CA ILE A 52 5.09 -13.03 -4.71
C ILE A 52 5.31 -13.85 -3.44
N SER A 53 4.71 -13.46 -2.30
CA SER A 53 4.77 -14.22 -1.06
C SER A 53 4.18 -15.62 -1.24
N ASP A 54 3.01 -15.73 -1.87
CA ASP A 54 2.34 -17.00 -2.14
C ASP A 54 3.16 -17.87 -3.09
N LEU A 55 3.74 -17.26 -4.13
CA LEU A 55 4.64 -17.95 -5.05
C LEU A 55 5.86 -18.51 -4.31
N VAL A 56 6.51 -17.74 -3.44
CA VAL A 56 7.69 -18.21 -2.69
C VAL A 56 7.31 -19.28 -1.67
N ALA A 57 6.17 -19.14 -0.99
CA ALA A 57 5.67 -20.17 -0.07
C ALA A 57 5.36 -21.49 -0.80
N SER A 58 4.93 -21.44 -2.07
CA SER A 58 4.62 -22.62 -2.88
C SER A 58 5.84 -23.50 -3.22
N TYR A 59 7.07 -23.01 -3.03
CA TYR A 59 8.27 -23.84 -3.15
C TYR A 59 8.36 -24.93 -2.08
N LEU A 60 7.55 -24.85 -1.01
CA LEU A 60 7.23 -25.98 -0.15
C LEU A 60 5.81 -26.49 -0.51
N PRO A 61 5.69 -27.35 -1.54
CA PRO A 61 4.40 -27.74 -2.08
C PRO A 61 3.64 -28.63 -1.08
N ARG A 62 2.46 -28.17 -0.69
CA ARG A 62 1.62 -28.81 0.34
C ARG A 62 1.18 -30.21 -0.08
N GLU A 63 0.94 -30.41 -1.37
CA GLU A 63 0.48 -31.65 -1.98
C GLU A 63 1.52 -32.78 -1.94
N TYR A 64 2.80 -32.47 -1.74
CA TYR A 64 3.87 -33.47 -1.61
C TYR A 64 4.37 -33.64 -0.17
N LEU A 65 3.75 -32.97 0.80
CA LEU A 65 4.12 -33.13 2.21
C LEU A 65 3.60 -34.46 2.75
N PRO A 66 4.44 -35.26 3.41
CA PRO A 66 3.99 -36.46 4.09
C PRO A 66 2.93 -36.11 5.16
N PRO A 67 1.93 -37.00 5.39
CA PRO A 67 0.80 -36.72 6.28
C PRO A 67 1.19 -36.60 7.77
N PHE A 68 2.40 -37.00 8.13
CA PHE A 68 2.96 -36.89 9.49
C PHE A 68 3.73 -35.58 9.73
N ILE A 69 3.90 -34.74 8.70
CA ILE A 69 4.54 -33.43 8.86
C ILE A 69 3.54 -32.48 9.52
N ASP A 70 3.87 -32.03 10.72
CA ASP A 70 3.11 -31.05 11.47
C ASP A 70 3.52 -29.61 11.12
N GLY A 71 2.80 -28.62 11.65
CA GLY A 71 3.10 -27.20 11.41
C GLY A 71 4.49 -26.77 11.88
N ASN A 72 5.07 -27.47 12.87
CA ASN A 72 6.40 -27.15 13.38
C ASN A 72 7.50 -27.60 12.40
N MET A 73 7.41 -28.83 11.90
CA MET A 73 8.32 -29.34 10.86
C MET A 73 8.21 -28.55 9.56
N MET A 74 7.03 -28.05 9.23
CA MET A 74 6.85 -27.10 8.13
C MET A 74 7.54 -25.76 8.37
N GLY A 75 7.46 -25.22 9.58
CA GLY A 75 8.19 -24.00 9.95
C GLY A 75 9.70 -24.16 9.76
N VAL A 76 10.25 -25.31 10.19
CA VAL A 76 11.66 -25.65 9.96
C VAL A 76 11.97 -25.81 8.48
N ALA A 77 11.09 -26.44 7.70
CA ALA A 77 11.26 -26.57 6.25
C ALA A 77 11.27 -25.20 5.55
N PHE A 78 10.41 -24.26 5.96
CA PHE A 78 10.45 -22.87 5.47
C PHE A 78 11.77 -22.17 5.79
N GLN A 79 12.37 -22.42 6.97
CA GLN A 79 13.67 -21.87 7.32
C GLN A 79 14.80 -22.48 6.48
N ILE A 80 14.82 -23.81 6.31
CA ILE A 80 15.84 -24.53 5.53
C ILE A 80 15.82 -24.09 4.06
N LEU A 81 14.64 -23.89 3.50
CA LEU A 81 14.47 -23.46 2.10
C LEU A 81 14.69 -21.94 1.91
N GLY A 82 14.99 -21.19 2.98
CA GLY A 82 15.19 -19.75 2.93
C GLY A 82 13.91 -18.92 2.75
N ILE A 83 12.73 -19.56 2.85
CA ILE A 83 11.42 -18.91 2.73
C ILE A 83 11.15 -18.00 3.94
N ASP A 84 11.56 -18.41 5.15
CA ASP A 84 11.43 -17.58 6.37
C ASP A 84 12.22 -16.26 6.26
N ASP A 85 13.49 -16.34 5.83
CA ASP A 85 14.34 -15.15 5.64
C ASP A 85 13.81 -14.23 4.53
N PHE A 86 13.28 -14.83 3.45
CA PHE A 86 12.60 -14.07 2.40
C PHE A 86 11.36 -13.35 2.95
N GLY A 87 10.57 -13.99 3.80
CA GLY A 87 9.41 -13.39 4.47
C GLY A 87 9.80 -12.18 5.34
N ARG A 88 10.93 -12.23 6.04
CA ARG A 88 11.45 -11.07 6.81
C ARG A 88 11.79 -9.90 5.89
N LYS A 89 12.42 -10.16 4.75
CA LYS A 89 12.72 -9.12 3.75
C LYS A 89 11.45 -8.55 3.12
N LEU A 90 10.41 -9.38 2.89
CA LEU A 90 9.11 -8.87 2.45
C LEU A 90 8.48 -7.92 3.46
N ASN A 91 8.60 -8.21 4.77
CA ASN A 91 8.06 -7.33 5.81
C ASN A 91 8.68 -5.93 5.75
N GLU A 92 9.99 -5.81 5.47
CA GLU A 92 10.65 -4.52 5.27
C GLU A 92 10.06 -3.75 4.07
N ILE A 93 9.72 -4.46 2.98
CA ILE A 93 9.07 -3.87 1.80
C ILE A 93 7.67 -3.37 2.16
N VAL A 94 6.88 -4.14 2.91
CA VAL A 94 5.53 -3.73 3.35
C VAL A 94 5.60 -2.51 4.27
N GLN A 95 6.57 -2.45 5.18
CA GLN A 95 6.81 -1.28 6.02
C GLN A 95 7.17 -0.03 5.19
N ASP A 96 7.98 -0.20 4.14
CA ASP A 96 8.35 0.86 3.21
C ASP A 96 7.16 1.32 2.34
N ILE A 97 6.29 0.39 1.90
CA ILE A 97 5.01 0.72 1.25
C ILE A 97 4.16 1.58 2.18
N GLY A 98 3.99 1.18 3.45
CA GLY A 98 3.23 1.98 4.43
C GLY A 98 3.80 3.38 4.64
N THR A 99 5.13 3.49 4.70
CA THR A 99 5.81 4.80 4.81
C THR A 99 5.57 5.67 3.57
N LYS A 100 5.68 5.09 2.37
CA LYS A 100 5.42 5.77 1.10
C LYS A 100 3.95 6.17 0.95
N TYR A 101 3.02 5.32 1.38
CA TYR A 101 1.60 5.63 1.45
C TYR A 101 1.33 6.85 2.32
N ILE A 102 1.95 6.95 3.51
CA ILE A 102 1.82 8.13 4.38
C ILE A 102 2.30 9.40 3.67
N ILE A 103 3.40 9.33 2.92
CA ILE A 103 3.91 10.49 2.16
C ILE A 103 2.93 10.90 1.04
N LEU A 104 2.37 9.92 0.33
CA LEU A 104 1.42 10.15 -0.76
C LEU A 104 0.08 10.66 -0.24
N SER A 105 -0.46 10.10 0.84
CA SER A 105 -1.76 10.48 1.42
C SER A 105 -1.71 11.77 2.25
N LYS A 106 -0.51 12.30 2.56
CA LYS A 106 -0.38 13.54 3.34
C LYS A 106 -1.04 14.72 2.63
N ASN A 107 -2.20 15.13 3.14
CA ASN A 107 -2.85 16.39 2.77
C ASN A 107 -2.05 17.58 3.33
N LYS A 108 -1.92 18.65 2.54
CA LYS A 108 -1.28 19.90 2.99
C LYS A 108 -2.14 20.67 4.01
N THR A 109 -3.43 20.39 4.06
CA THR A 109 -4.40 21.00 4.98
C THR A 109 -5.07 19.89 5.77
N TYR A 110 -4.75 19.79 7.07
CA TYR A 110 -5.54 18.99 8.01
C TYR A 110 -6.89 19.68 8.18
N LEU A 111 -7.82 19.51 7.24
CA LEU A 111 -9.22 19.66 7.59
C LEU A 111 -9.59 18.38 8.34
N THR A 112 -9.62 18.47 9.66
CA THR A 112 -10.25 17.47 10.51
C THR A 112 -11.65 17.14 9.98
N SER A 113 -12.21 15.97 10.32
CA SER A 113 -13.56 15.58 9.90
C SER A 113 -14.61 16.68 10.16
N LEU A 114 -14.39 17.44 11.24
CA LEU A 114 -15.18 18.62 11.60
C LEU A 114 -15.00 19.79 10.63
N GLU A 115 -13.77 20.13 10.26
CA GLU A 115 -13.49 21.23 9.34
C GLU A 115 -13.91 20.89 7.90
N ARG A 116 -13.80 19.62 7.49
CA ARG A 116 -14.38 19.12 6.24
C ARG A 116 -15.90 19.27 6.24
N ALA A 117 -16.58 18.88 7.33
CA ALA A 117 -18.03 19.02 7.47
C ALA A 117 -18.47 20.50 7.47
N LYS A 118 -17.72 21.39 8.13
CA LYS A 118 -17.97 22.84 8.11
C LYS A 118 -17.83 23.42 6.69
N LEU A 119 -16.79 23.02 5.96
CA LEU A 119 -16.56 23.50 4.59
C LEU A 119 -17.69 23.06 3.64
N ILE A 120 -18.13 21.80 3.73
CA ILE A 120 -19.27 21.28 2.96
C ILE A 120 -20.56 22.07 3.28
N THR A 121 -20.77 22.40 4.55
CA THR A 121 -21.96 23.15 4.99
C THR A 121 -21.94 24.60 4.48
N GLN A 122 -20.79 25.27 4.55
CA GLN A 122 -20.61 26.63 3.99
C GLN A 122 -20.79 26.66 2.46
N LEU A 123 -20.27 25.65 1.76
CA LEU A 123 -20.43 25.56 0.30
C LEU A 123 -21.90 25.37 -0.11
N LYS A 124 -22.67 24.57 0.64
CA LYS A 124 -24.11 24.40 0.38
C LYS A 124 -24.92 25.67 0.61
N LEU A 125 -24.61 26.42 1.67
CA LEU A 125 -25.30 27.66 2.01
C LEU A 125 -25.02 28.82 1.03
N ASN A 126 -23.90 28.79 0.31
CA ASN A 126 -23.56 29.82 -0.69
C ASN A 126 -24.14 29.53 -2.09
N LEU A 127 -24.75 28.36 -2.29
CA LEU A 127 -25.40 27.94 -3.53
C LEU A 127 -26.93 28.18 -3.51
N GLU A 128 -27.49 28.52 -2.34
CA GLU A 128 -28.86 29.01 -2.15
C GLU A 128 -28.91 30.55 -2.24
#